data_AF-A0A3G2JK20-F1
#
_entry.id   AF-A0A3G2JK20-F1
#
_cell.length_a   1.000
_cell.length_b   1.000
_cell.length_c   1.000
_cell.angle_alpha   90.00
_cell.angle_beta   90.00
_cell.angle_gamma   90.00
#
_symmetry.space_group_name_H-M   'P 1'
#
loop_
_entity.id
_entity.type
_entity.pdbx_description
1 polymer ?
#
loop_
_entity_poly.entity_id
_entity_poly.type
_entity_poly.pdbx_seq_one_letter_code
_entity_poly.pdbx_strand_id
1 'polypeptide(L)'
;MEERWANTPEVNIAPLSPSQLRVLYTLEDHDGTNLRTLARTLSITSAAVSQLCDRIEAAGFLERVPNPHNRREVQVQLTGSGRTYLERLRSERRQALTPIIEALPSHDRAALLDGLTALAAATTVAR
;
A
#
# COMPACT_ATOMS: atom_id res chain seq x y z
N MET A 1 -26.06 -11.76 27.76
CA MET A 1 -26.16 -11.51 26.30
C MET A 1 -25.07 -10.49 26.01
N GLU A 2 -23.83 -10.96 25.97
CA GLU A 2 -22.61 -10.15 26.10
C GLU A 2 -21.50 -10.76 25.24
N GLU A 3 -20.67 -9.88 24.67
CA GLU A 3 -19.28 -10.11 24.25
C GLU A 3 -19.03 -11.08 23.06
N ARG A 4 -19.29 -10.61 21.82
CA ARG A 4 -18.75 -11.25 20.60
C ARG A 4 -17.86 -10.36 19.72
N TRP A 5 -17.45 -9.18 20.19
CA TRP A 5 -16.60 -8.27 19.41
C TRP A 5 -15.13 -8.22 19.86
N ALA A 6 -14.72 -9.02 20.85
CA ALA A 6 -13.36 -8.98 21.41
C ALA A 6 -12.30 -9.79 20.62
N ASN A 7 -12.58 -10.25 19.41
CA ASN A 7 -11.63 -11.02 18.61
C ASN A 7 -11.45 -10.43 17.21
N THR A 8 -11.16 -9.14 17.15
CA THR A 8 -10.59 -8.56 15.93
C THR A 8 -9.18 -9.15 15.80
N PRO A 9 -8.86 -9.92 14.75
CA PRO A 9 -7.48 -10.35 14.54
C PRO A 9 -6.63 -9.08 14.50
N GLU A 10 -5.68 -8.95 15.43
CA GLU A 10 -4.68 -7.89 15.40
C GLU A 10 -3.95 -8.02 14.08
N VAL A 11 -4.34 -7.22 13.10
CA VAL A 11 -3.62 -7.09 11.84
C VAL A 11 -2.28 -6.49 12.23
N ASN A 12 -1.25 -7.34 12.29
CA ASN A 12 0.11 -6.94 12.59
C ASN A 12 0.49 -5.79 11.65
N ILE A 13 0.49 -4.57 12.19
CA ILE A 13 0.83 -3.38 11.44
C ILE A 13 2.31 -3.52 11.18
N ALA A 14 2.61 -3.87 9.94
CA ALA A 14 3.93 -3.96 9.36
C ALA A 14 4.92 -2.93 9.95
N PRO A 15 6.25 -3.18 10.01
CA PRO A 15 7.26 -2.27 10.58
C PRO A 15 7.29 -0.85 9.95
N LEU A 16 6.46 -0.60 8.93
CA LEU A 16 6.27 0.68 8.29
C LEU A 16 4.95 1.34 8.72
N SER A 17 4.99 2.65 8.93
CA SER A 17 3.80 3.46 9.17
C SER A 17 2.86 3.44 7.95
N PRO A 18 1.56 3.77 8.13
CA PRO A 18 0.61 3.84 7.01
C PRO A 18 1.08 4.75 5.87
N SER A 19 1.71 5.88 6.19
CA SER A 19 2.26 6.80 5.18
C SER A 19 3.42 6.19 4.41
N GLN A 20 4.31 5.45 5.07
CA GLN A 20 5.41 4.75 4.40
C GLN A 20 4.87 3.63 3.52
N LEU A 21 3.93 2.84 4.01
CA LEU A 21 3.31 1.76 3.24
C LEU A 21 2.59 2.30 1.99
N ARG A 22 1.96 3.48 2.09
CA ARG A 22 1.36 4.17 0.94
C ARG A 22 2.40 4.56 -0.12
N VAL A 23 3.63 4.90 0.28
CA VAL A 23 4.74 5.11 -0.67
C VAL A 23 5.06 3.82 -1.43
N LEU A 24 5.22 2.69 -0.73
CA LEU A 24 5.56 1.42 -1.39
C LEU A 24 4.47 0.99 -2.39
N TYR A 25 3.19 1.08 -2.01
CA TYR A 25 2.09 0.77 -2.94
C TYR A 25 2.08 1.70 -4.16
N THR A 26 2.37 2.98 -3.96
CA THR A 26 2.44 3.94 -5.08
C THR A 26 3.59 3.61 -6.04
N LEU A 27 4.74 3.18 -5.52
CA LEU A 27 5.90 2.78 -6.32
C LEU A 27 5.68 1.46 -7.05
N GLU A 28 4.92 0.54 -6.47
CA GLU A 28 4.58 -0.70 -7.16
C GLU A 28 3.78 -0.47 -8.45
N ASP A 29 2.87 0.50 -8.44
CA ASP A 29 2.10 0.92 -9.61
C ASP A 29 2.93 1.79 -10.59
N HIS A 30 3.98 2.47 -10.11
CA HIS A 30 4.73 3.50 -10.85
C HIS A 30 6.24 3.37 -10.62
N ASP A 31 6.79 2.20 -10.92
CA ASP A 31 8.17 1.89 -10.62
C ASP A 31 9.16 2.74 -11.45
N GLY A 32 10.29 3.12 -10.85
CA GLY A 32 11.27 4.01 -11.49
C GLY A 32 10.80 5.46 -11.65
N THR A 33 9.86 5.93 -10.83
CA THR A 33 9.44 7.34 -10.82
C THR A 33 10.40 8.24 -10.04
N ASN A 34 10.39 9.55 -10.29
CA ASN A 34 11.21 10.50 -9.51
C ASN A 34 10.46 11.01 -8.25
N LEU A 35 11.19 11.58 -7.28
CA LEU A 35 10.60 12.10 -6.04
C LEU A 35 9.53 13.19 -6.27
N ARG A 36 9.66 14.00 -7.33
CA ARG A 36 8.69 15.06 -7.64
C ARG A 36 7.35 14.46 -8.08
N THR A 37 7.37 13.46 -8.93
CA THR A 37 6.19 12.73 -9.36
C THR A 37 5.59 11.98 -8.20
N LEU A 38 6.40 11.32 -7.37
CA LEU A 38 5.93 10.63 -6.18
C LEU A 38 5.25 11.57 -5.18
N ALA A 39 5.82 12.74 -4.90
CA ALA A 39 5.22 13.79 -4.06
C ALA A 39 3.85 14.22 -4.59
N ARG A 40 3.75 14.45 -5.91
CA ARG A 40 2.50 14.83 -6.58
C ARG A 40 1.46 13.73 -6.50
N THR A 41 1.84 12.47 -6.75
CA THR A 41 0.91 11.32 -6.68
C THR A 41 0.39 11.10 -5.27
N LEU A 42 1.22 11.37 -4.26
CA LEU A 42 0.86 11.24 -2.85
C LEU A 42 0.19 12.49 -2.26
N SER A 43 0.12 13.59 -3.02
CA SER A 43 -0.36 14.90 -2.57
C SER A 43 0.33 15.41 -1.28
N ILE A 44 1.66 15.24 -1.20
CA ILE A 44 2.50 15.72 -0.10
C ILE A 44 3.68 16.55 -0.62
N THR A 45 4.40 17.23 0.27
CA THR A 45 5.56 18.04 -0.11
C THR A 45 6.76 17.19 -0.51
N SER A 46 7.67 17.75 -1.32
CA SER A 46 8.93 17.10 -1.71
C SER A 46 9.80 16.74 -0.50
N ALA A 47 9.80 17.59 0.53
CA ALA A 47 10.54 17.33 1.78
C ALA A 47 9.93 16.13 2.53
N ALA A 48 8.59 16.07 2.64
CA ALA A 48 7.91 14.97 3.31
C ALA A 48 8.12 13.64 2.58
N VAL A 49 7.99 13.61 1.24
CA VAL A 49 8.21 12.37 0.49
C VAL A 49 9.67 11.91 0.59
N SER A 50 10.63 12.85 0.60
CA SER A 50 12.05 12.49 0.77
C SER A 50 12.30 11.82 2.11
N GLN A 51 11.79 12.40 3.21
CA GLN A 51 11.93 11.82 4.56
C GLN A 51 11.25 10.46 4.72
N LEU A 52 10.15 10.23 4.02
CA LEU A 52 9.52 8.91 3.98
C LEU A 52 10.41 7.92 3.22
N CYS A 53 10.92 8.33 2.05
CA CYS A 53 11.80 7.49 1.23
C CYS A 53 13.10 7.14 1.97
N ASP A 54 13.70 8.08 2.70
CA ASP A 54 14.92 7.84 3.48
C ASP A 54 14.73 6.71 4.49
N ARG A 55 13.59 6.69 5.19
CA ARG A 55 13.28 5.65 6.18
C ARG A 55 12.99 4.30 5.53
N ILE A 56 12.37 4.30 4.35
CA ILE A 56 12.05 3.06 3.63
C ILE A 56 13.32 2.47 2.98
N GLU A 57 14.21 3.33 2.47
CA GLU A 57 15.52 2.95 1.96
C GLU A 57 16.39 2.37 3.08
N ALA A 58 16.40 3.01 4.25
CA ALA A 58 17.11 2.50 5.43
C ALA A 58 16.56 1.13 5.89
N ALA A 59 15.27 0.86 5.66
CA ALA A 59 14.65 -0.45 5.89
C ALA A 59 14.91 -1.46 4.76
N GLY A 60 15.57 -1.05 3.67
CA GLY A 60 15.95 -1.89 2.54
C GLY A 60 14.81 -2.23 1.58
N PHE A 61 13.70 -1.48 1.58
CA PHE A 61 12.51 -1.79 0.77
C PHE A 61 12.39 -0.96 -0.52
N LEU A 62 13.19 0.09 -0.65
CA LEU A 62 13.33 0.84 -1.88
C LEU A 62 14.79 1.24 -2.08
N GLU A 63 15.11 1.68 -3.27
CA GLU A 63 16.41 2.24 -3.62
C GLU A 63 16.29 3.43 -4.55
N ARG A 64 17.29 4.30 -4.50
CA ARG A 64 17.45 5.43 -5.42
C ARG A 64 18.49 5.13 -6.48
N VAL A 65 18.08 5.16 -7.75
CA VAL A 65 18.95 4.85 -8.88
C VAL A 65 19.03 6.03 -9.87
N PRO A 66 20.17 6.26 -10.54
CA PRO A 66 20.25 7.25 -11.60
C PRO A 66 19.29 6.90 -12.75
N ASN A 67 18.58 7.89 -13.29
CA ASN A 67 17.73 7.66 -14.46
C ASN A 67 18.62 7.30 -15.66
N PRO A 68 18.40 6.15 -16.33
CA PRO A 68 19.20 5.72 -17.48
C PRO A 68 19.13 6.68 -18.68
N HIS A 69 18.05 7.46 -18.81
CA HIS A 69 17.85 8.43 -19.89
C HIS A 69 18.36 9.83 -19.52
N ASN A 70 18.54 10.11 -18.23
CA ASN A 70 19.03 11.40 -17.74
C ASN A 70 19.75 11.25 -16.39
N ARG A 71 21.08 11.09 -16.42
CA ARG A 71 21.89 10.87 -15.21
C ARG A 71 21.82 12.00 -14.16
N ARG A 72 21.26 13.16 -14.51
CA ARG A 72 21.02 14.27 -13.55
C ARG A 72 19.75 14.07 -12.72
N GLU A 73 18.94 13.08 -13.06
CA GLU A 73 17.71 12.72 -12.36
C GLU A 73 17.89 11.40 -11.60
N VAL A 74 17.28 11.34 -10.43
CA VAL A 74 17.23 10.15 -9.59
C VAL A 74 15.81 9.59 -9.61
N GLN A 75 15.72 8.29 -9.88
CA GLN A 75 14.50 7.50 -9.78
C GLN A 75 14.47 6.76 -8.45
N VAL A 76 13.28 6.47 -7.99
CA VAL A 76 13.00 5.66 -6.81
C VAL A 76 12.28 4.41 -7.29
N GLN A 77 12.75 3.25 -6.86
CA GLN A 77 12.18 1.96 -7.24
C GLN A 77 12.13 0.99 -6.06
N LEU A 78 11.22 0.02 -6.12
CA LEU A 78 11.17 -1.04 -5.10
C LEU A 78 12.33 -2.02 -5.27
N THR A 79 12.98 -2.35 -4.16
CA THR A 79 13.92 -3.47 -4.11
C THR A 79 13.16 -4.79 -4.19
N GLY A 80 13.88 -5.89 -4.44
CA GLY A 80 13.29 -7.25 -4.37
C GLY A 80 12.66 -7.54 -3.01
N SER A 81 13.34 -7.18 -1.91
CA SER A 81 12.81 -7.28 -0.55
C SER A 81 11.57 -6.42 -0.33
N GLY A 82 11.51 -5.22 -0.91
CA GLY A 82 10.32 -4.36 -0.87
C GLY A 82 9.09 -5.02 -1.51
N ARG A 83 9.26 -5.67 -2.67
CA ARG A 83 8.18 -6.41 -3.34
C ARG A 83 7.73 -7.62 -2.53
N THR A 84 8.67 -8.46 -2.08
CA THR A 84 8.36 -9.62 -1.23
C THR A 84 7.64 -9.21 0.06
N TYR A 85 8.02 -8.07 0.63
CA TYR A 85 7.35 -7.51 1.80
C TYR A 85 5.88 -7.12 1.53
N LEU A 86 5.59 -6.45 0.40
CA LEU A 86 4.21 -6.16 0.00
C LEU A 86 3.39 -7.43 -0.25
N GLU A 87 3.98 -8.44 -0.89
CA GLU A 87 3.33 -9.73 -1.10
C GLU A 87 2.97 -10.43 0.21
N ARG A 88 3.90 -10.43 1.17
CA ARG A 88 3.68 -10.97 2.51
C ARG A 88 2.54 -10.25 3.21
N LEU A 89 2.52 -8.91 3.17
CA LEU A 89 1.43 -8.13 3.77
C LEU A 89 0.06 -8.43 3.15
N ARG A 90 0.00 -8.61 1.83
CA ARG A 90 -1.25 -9.05 1.18
C ARG A 90 -1.66 -10.45 1.64
N SER A 91 -0.69 -11.36 1.79
CA SER A 91 -0.97 -12.71 2.26
C SER A 91 -1.52 -12.73 3.68
N GLU A 92 -0.88 -12.00 4.60
CA GLU A 92 -1.32 -11.88 6.00
C GLU A 92 -2.72 -11.24 6.07
N ARG A 93 -2.97 -10.18 5.30
CA ARG A 93 -4.31 -9.56 5.21
C ARG A 93 -5.36 -10.51 4.68
N ARG A 94 -5.07 -11.28 3.63
CA ARG A 94 -5.99 -12.30 3.11
C ARG A 94 -6.29 -13.34 4.16
N GLN A 95 -5.27 -13.90 4.82
CA GLN A 95 -5.44 -14.90 5.87
C GLN A 95 -6.29 -14.38 7.03
N ALA A 96 -6.14 -13.12 7.42
CA ALA A 96 -6.95 -12.51 8.47
C ALA A 96 -8.41 -12.27 8.05
N LEU A 97 -8.65 -11.87 6.80
CA LEU A 97 -9.98 -11.49 6.33
C LEU A 97 -10.80 -12.67 5.81
N THR A 98 -10.17 -13.72 5.26
CA THR A 98 -10.85 -14.90 4.70
C THR A 98 -11.89 -15.50 5.65
N PRO A 99 -11.56 -15.89 6.90
CA PRO A 99 -12.55 -16.52 7.79
C PRO A 99 -13.71 -15.58 8.16
N ILE A 100 -13.45 -14.27 8.21
CA ILE A 100 -14.48 -13.26 8.50
C ILE A 100 -15.47 -13.18 7.33
N ILE A 101 -14.96 -13.15 6.10
CA ILE A 101 -15.78 -13.09 4.88
C ILE A 101 -16.53 -14.42 4.66
N GLU A 102 -15.90 -15.55 4.98
CA GLU A 102 -16.52 -16.89 4.87
C GLU A 102 -17.64 -17.11 5.88
N ALA A 103 -17.60 -16.43 7.03
CA ALA A 103 -18.68 -16.45 8.02
C ALA A 103 -19.94 -15.70 7.58
N LEU A 104 -19.86 -14.87 6.52
CA LEU A 104 -21.03 -14.16 5.99
C LEU A 104 -21.94 -15.11 5.20
N PRO A 105 -23.28 -14.99 5.35
CA PRO A 105 -24.23 -15.57 4.42
C PRO A 105 -23.90 -15.19 2.97
N SER A 106 -24.21 -16.08 2.02
CA SER A 106 -23.89 -15.88 0.61
C SER A 106 -24.48 -14.59 0.02
N HIS A 107 -25.69 -14.19 0.47
CA HIS A 107 -26.33 -12.95 0.03
C HIS A 107 -25.62 -11.69 0.56
N ASP A 108 -25.17 -11.70 1.82
CA ASP A 108 -24.41 -10.59 2.40
C ASP A 108 -23.03 -10.44 1.75
N ARG A 109 -22.38 -11.57 1.44
CA ARG A 109 -21.10 -11.57 0.71
C ARG A 109 -21.24 -10.98 -0.69
N ALA A 110 -22.33 -11.28 -1.40
CA ALA A 110 -22.61 -10.69 -2.71
C ALA A 110 -22.88 -9.18 -2.59
N ALA A 111 -23.73 -8.76 -1.65
CA ALA A 111 -24.02 -7.35 -1.41
C ALA A 111 -22.76 -6.55 -1.02
N LEU A 112 -21.88 -7.13 -0.21
CA LEU A 112 -20.59 -6.52 0.14
C LEU A 112 -19.70 -6.31 -1.10
N LEU A 113 -19.61 -7.33 -1.97
CA LEU A 113 -18.83 -7.23 -3.21
C LEU A 113 -19.39 -6.13 -4.13
N ASP A 114 -20.71 -6.05 -4.29
CA ASP A 114 -21.36 -5.03 -5.09
C ASP A 114 -21.07 -3.63 -4.54
N GLY A 115 -21.18 -3.45 -3.21
CA GLY A 115 -20.88 -2.19 -2.54
C GLY A 115 -19.42 -1.75 -2.69
N LEU A 116 -18.46 -2.67 -2.51
CA LEU A 116 -17.04 -2.38 -2.71
C LEU A 116 -16.71 -2.05 -4.17
N THR A 117 -17.37 -2.72 -5.12
CA THR A 117 -17.21 -2.45 -6.56
C THR A 117 -17.74 -1.05 -6.91
N ALA A 118 -18.92 -0.68 -6.42
CA ALA A 118 -19.49 0.64 -6.61
C ALA A 118 -18.60 1.74 -6.01
N LEU A 119 -18.04 1.51 -4.82
CA LEU A 119 -17.11 2.44 -4.17
C LEU A 119 -15.82 2.63 -4.98
N ALA A 120 -15.23 1.55 -5.48
CA ALA A 120 -14.04 1.60 -6.32
C ALA A 120 -14.30 2.38 -7.63
N ALA A 121 -15.44 2.16 -8.27
CA ALA A 121 -15.84 2.90 -9.47
C ALA A 121 -15.99 4.41 -9.18
N ALA A 122 -16.63 4.78 -8.06
CA ALA A 122 -16.83 6.18 -7.68
C ALA A 122 -15.50 6.93 -7.42
N THR A 123 -14.50 6.27 -6.83
CA THR A 123 -13.18 6.88 -6.57
C THR A 123 -12.33 7.05 -7.83
N THR A 124 -12.56 6.23 -8.86
CA THR A 124 -11.87 6.33 -10.16
C THR A 124 -12.40 7.51 -10.98
N VAL A 125 -13.69 7.83 -10.86
CA VAL A 125 -14.33 8.97 -11.54
C VAL A 125 -13.95 10.31 -10.88
N ALA A 126 -13.50 10.30 -9.63
CA ALA A 126 -13.17 11.49 -8.86
C ALA A 126 -11.68 11.90 -8.92
N ARG A 127 -10.87 11.33 -9.83
CA ARG A 127 -9.46 11.67 -10.02
C ARG A 127 -9.18 12.41 -11.33
#